data_AF-A0A7J6TD01-F1
#
_entry.id   AF-A0A7J6TD01-F1
#
_cell.length_a   1.000
_cell.length_b   1.000
_cell.length_c   1.000
_cell.angle_alpha   90.00
_cell.angle_beta   90.00
_cell.angle_gamma   90.00
#
_symmetry.space_group_name_H-M   'P 1'
#
loop_
_entity.id
_entity.type
_entity.pdbx_description
1 polymer ?
#
loop_
_entity_poly.entity_id
_entity_poly.type
_entity_poly.pdbx_seq_one_letter_code
_entity_poly.pdbx_strand_id
1 'polypeptide(L)'
;MSDDEAEMAELRAVREGRGFTSRARAAHRQESVGATTSSSTSSSSGLGGGSWLLPPPEMHLPTQFGKKGNRVDEEAVHKEHIRVPVEEPPTVAAQALAGGESDEDDDDRREAPSRIPDTHEICLDLCPESHKSLTALSMDPKGSRMVTGGTDGMVRYWDLNGINAMDPKPFREFAPQEGYPINCVRFSNTGGQVLVLPADARCRIHDRNGTSAPVQQSVKGDQYIRDLQHTKGHTATITDGHWHPMDPSKWITSSLDCTIRIW
;
A
#
# COMPACT_ATOMS: atom_id res chain seq x y z
N MET A 1 -32.68 -37.63 -42.97
CA MET A 1 -33.13 -37.02 -41.70
C MET A 1 -32.01 -37.30 -40.74
N SER A 2 -31.05 -36.39 -40.81
CA SER A 2 -29.62 -36.59 -40.58
C SER A 2 -29.22 -36.24 -39.15
N ASP A 3 -28.06 -36.75 -38.77
CA ASP A 3 -27.43 -36.73 -37.45
C ASP A 3 -27.23 -35.33 -36.81
N ASP A 4 -27.60 -34.25 -37.52
CA ASP A 4 -27.53 -32.86 -37.05
C ASP A 4 -28.58 -32.51 -35.98
N GLU A 5 -29.70 -33.25 -35.92
CA GLU A 5 -30.78 -33.00 -34.94
C GLU A 5 -30.45 -33.60 -33.55
N ALA A 6 -29.56 -34.61 -33.50
CA ALA A 6 -29.10 -35.24 -32.27
C ALA A 6 -28.00 -34.42 -31.55
N GLU A 7 -27.08 -33.80 -32.29
CA GLU A 7 -26.04 -32.92 -31.69
C GLU A 7 -26.61 -31.62 -31.13
N MET A 8 -27.65 -31.06 -31.76
CA MET A 8 -28.32 -29.85 -31.27
C MET A 8 -29.21 -30.09 -30.04
N ALA A 9 -29.57 -31.34 -29.74
CA ALA A 9 -30.27 -31.72 -28.52
C ALA A 9 -29.32 -31.84 -27.31
N GLU A 10 -28.10 -32.36 -27.50
CA GLU A 10 -27.08 -32.42 -26.44
C GLU A 10 -26.56 -31.02 -26.07
N LEU A 11 -26.39 -30.12 -27.05
CA LEU A 11 -25.96 -28.74 -26.80
C LEU A 11 -27.00 -27.90 -26.05
N ARG A 12 -28.29 -28.28 -26.10
CA ARG A 12 -29.36 -27.63 -25.34
C ARG A 12 -29.43 -28.12 -23.89
N ALA A 13 -29.07 -29.37 -23.63
CA ALA A 13 -29.02 -29.94 -22.27
C ALA A 13 -27.85 -29.39 -21.43
N VAL A 14 -26.76 -28.95 -22.07
CA VAL A 14 -25.61 -28.32 -21.39
C VAL A 14 -25.92 -26.88 -20.92
N ARG A 15 -26.95 -26.22 -21.48
CA ARG A 15 -27.28 -24.82 -21.17
C ARG A 15 -28.23 -24.63 -19.98
N GLU A 16 -28.88 -25.68 -19.45
CA GLU A 16 -29.89 -25.54 -18.39
C GLU A 16 -29.63 -26.32 -17.09
N GLY A 17 -28.49 -27.00 -16.94
CA GLY A 17 -28.29 -27.86 -15.77
C GLY A 17 -26.92 -27.73 -15.12
N ARG A 18 -26.74 -26.76 -14.21
CA ARG A 18 -25.83 -26.85 -13.04
C ARG A 18 -26.02 -25.66 -12.09
N GLY A 19 -27.12 -25.71 -11.33
CA GLY A 19 -27.19 -25.04 -10.04
C GLY A 19 -26.22 -25.72 -9.08
N PHE A 20 -25.11 -25.05 -8.77
CA PHE A 20 -24.14 -25.50 -7.78
C PHE A 20 -24.71 -25.21 -6.38
N THR A 21 -25.30 -26.24 -5.76
CA THR A 21 -25.76 -26.17 -4.37
C THR A 21 -24.56 -26.33 -3.44
N SER A 22 -24.25 -25.30 -2.67
CA SER A 22 -23.22 -25.33 -1.64
C SER A 22 -23.71 -26.18 -0.46
N ARG A 23 -23.38 -27.46 -0.46
CA ARG A 23 -23.57 -28.33 0.70
C ARG A 23 -22.46 -28.04 1.71
N ALA A 24 -22.78 -27.23 2.72
CA ALA A 24 -21.92 -26.98 3.87
C ALA A 24 -21.62 -28.31 4.59
N ARG A 25 -20.36 -28.75 4.53
CA ARG A 25 -19.88 -29.90 5.29
C ARG A 25 -19.41 -29.38 6.65
N ALA A 26 -20.30 -29.47 7.64
CA ALA A 26 -19.95 -29.25 9.04
C ALA A 26 -18.91 -30.30 9.47
N ALA A 27 -17.69 -29.85 9.75
CA ALA A 27 -16.67 -30.67 10.37
C ALA A 27 -17.00 -30.79 11.87
N HIS A 28 -17.54 -31.95 12.23
CA HIS A 28 -17.66 -32.41 13.61
C HIS A 28 -16.25 -32.65 14.16
N ARG A 29 -15.74 -31.73 14.98
CA ARG A 29 -14.54 -31.96 15.79
C ARG A 29 -14.99 -32.65 17.08
N GLN A 30 -14.68 -33.94 17.20
CA GLN A 30 -14.81 -34.69 18.44
C GLN A 30 -13.76 -34.14 19.44
N GLU A 31 -14.23 -33.60 20.55
CA GLU A 31 -13.45 -33.45 21.76
C GLU A 31 -13.57 -34.75 22.57
N SER A 32 -12.43 -35.37 22.86
CA SER A 32 -12.33 -36.44 23.86
C SER A 32 -11.28 -36.07 24.91
N VAL A 33 -11.79 -35.61 26.05
CA VAL A 33 -11.49 -36.00 27.44
C VAL A 33 -10.05 -36.45 27.80
N GLY A 34 -9.47 -35.80 28.82
CA GLY A 34 -8.42 -36.42 29.63
C GLY A 34 -7.52 -35.51 30.46
N ALA A 35 -8.00 -34.40 31.06
CA ALA A 35 -7.22 -33.67 32.08
C ALA A 35 -7.57 -34.24 33.47
N THR A 36 -6.78 -35.20 33.92
CA THR A 36 -6.81 -35.72 35.29
C THR A 36 -6.28 -34.65 36.23
N THR A 37 -7.12 -34.30 37.21
CA THR A 37 -6.76 -33.53 38.38
C THR A 37 -5.88 -34.39 39.28
N SER A 38 -4.67 -33.91 39.58
CA SER A 38 -3.92 -34.38 40.74
C SER A 38 -3.61 -33.19 41.64
N SER A 39 -4.43 -33.07 42.67
CA SER A 39 -4.05 -32.44 43.92
C SER A 39 -2.80 -33.12 44.47
N SER A 40 -1.81 -32.34 44.89
CA SER A 40 -0.78 -32.84 45.80
C SER A 40 -0.56 -31.83 46.91
N THR A 41 -0.70 -32.38 48.10
CA THR A 41 -0.66 -31.75 49.42
C THR A 41 0.75 -31.31 49.77
N SER A 42 0.85 -30.13 50.38
CA SER A 42 2.06 -29.66 51.05
C SER A 42 2.35 -30.52 52.28
N SER A 43 3.48 -31.21 52.28
CA SER A 43 4.09 -31.73 53.51
C SER A 43 5.53 -31.23 53.61
N SER A 44 5.79 -30.56 54.72
CA SER A 44 7.09 -30.08 55.16
C SER A 44 7.93 -31.23 55.74
N SER A 45 9.16 -31.40 55.26
CA SER A 45 10.28 -31.84 56.10
C SER A 45 11.59 -31.50 55.40
N GLY A 46 12.50 -30.85 56.12
CA GLY A 46 13.80 -30.48 55.62
C GLY A 46 14.75 -31.68 55.56
N LEU A 47 15.86 -31.51 54.83
CA LEU A 47 17.25 -31.64 55.31
C LEU A 47 18.21 -31.62 54.11
N GLY A 48 19.24 -30.79 54.20
CA GLY A 48 20.61 -31.18 53.83
C GLY A 48 21.05 -31.11 52.36
N GLY A 49 21.72 -30.00 52.01
CA GLY A 49 23.12 -30.04 51.58
C GLY A 49 23.47 -30.44 50.14
N GLY A 50 23.99 -29.46 49.37
CA GLY A 50 25.02 -29.69 48.34
C GLY A 50 24.67 -29.27 46.91
N SER A 51 25.33 -28.19 46.44
CA SER A 51 25.76 -27.81 45.06
C SER A 51 25.17 -28.64 43.90
N TRP A 52 24.60 -28.09 42.82
CA TRP A 52 25.30 -27.39 41.72
C TRP A 52 24.29 -26.54 40.92
N LEU A 53 24.34 -25.21 41.06
CA LEU A 53 23.61 -24.30 40.16
C LEU A 53 24.65 -23.35 39.54
N LEU A 54 24.85 -23.50 38.23
CA LEU A 54 25.62 -22.54 37.45
C LEU A 54 24.90 -21.19 37.51
N PRO A 55 25.61 -20.07 37.80
CA PRO A 55 24.99 -18.76 37.72
C PRO A 55 24.58 -18.45 36.26
N PRO A 56 23.48 -17.71 36.04
CA PRO A 56 23.00 -17.41 34.70
C PRO A 56 24.06 -16.61 33.92
N PRO A 57 24.20 -16.82 32.60
CA PRO A 57 25.20 -16.15 31.79
C PRO A 57 24.95 -14.63 31.77
N GLU A 58 25.97 -13.84 32.11
CA GLU A 58 25.91 -12.39 32.04
C GLU A 58 25.80 -11.92 30.58
N MET A 59 24.59 -11.49 30.22
CA MET A 59 24.29 -10.75 28.99
C MET A 59 24.99 -9.39 29.01
N HIS A 60 26.21 -9.34 28.48
CA HIS A 60 26.90 -8.08 28.21
C HIS A 60 26.32 -7.42 26.97
N LEU A 61 25.29 -6.59 27.18
CA LEU A 61 24.86 -5.62 26.18
C LEU A 61 25.97 -4.56 26.01
N PRO A 62 26.48 -4.29 24.80
CA PRO A 62 27.42 -3.21 24.59
C PRO A 62 26.74 -1.89 24.95
N THR A 63 27.32 -1.16 25.91
CA THR A 63 26.81 0.13 26.37
C THR A 63 26.92 1.24 25.32
N GLN A 64 27.58 1.00 24.18
CA GLN A 64 27.82 2.01 23.15
C GLN A 64 27.82 1.40 21.75
N PHE A 65 26.98 1.94 20.87
CA PHE A 65 26.90 1.61 19.44
C PHE A 65 27.34 2.86 18.64
N GLY A 66 28.27 2.69 17.70
CA GLY A 66 28.67 3.74 16.74
C GLY A 66 30.02 4.44 17.01
N LYS A 67 30.78 4.68 15.92
CA LYS A 67 31.98 5.53 15.91
C LYS A 67 31.58 6.97 16.30
N LYS A 68 32.27 7.56 17.29
CA LYS A 68 32.14 8.98 17.64
C LYS A 68 32.74 9.86 16.54
N GLY A 69 32.01 10.02 15.45
CA GLY A 69 32.22 11.07 14.46
C GLY A 69 31.36 12.27 14.81
N ASN A 70 31.98 13.46 14.82
CA ASN A 70 31.44 14.80 15.02
C ASN A 70 29.98 14.88 15.56
N ARG A 71 29.84 15.23 16.85
CA ARG A 71 28.56 15.56 17.45
C ARG A 71 28.05 16.83 16.76
N VAL A 72 27.10 16.69 15.85
CA VAL A 72 26.42 17.83 15.24
C VAL A 72 25.51 18.42 16.32
N ASP A 73 25.62 19.72 16.57
CA ASP A 73 24.78 20.41 17.55
C ASP A 73 23.32 20.40 17.08
N GLU A 74 22.51 19.50 17.65
CA GLU A 74 21.10 19.27 17.28
C GLU A 74 20.25 20.54 17.43
N GLU A 75 20.57 21.40 18.40
CA GLU A 75 19.89 22.68 18.61
C GLU A 75 20.20 23.73 17.52
N ALA A 76 21.38 23.66 16.90
CA ALA A 76 21.76 24.59 15.83
C ALA A 76 21.03 24.24 14.53
N VAL A 77 20.98 22.94 14.17
CA VAL A 77 20.23 22.44 13.03
C VAL A 77 18.73 22.71 13.20
N HIS A 78 18.20 22.57 14.42
CA HIS A 78 16.79 22.86 14.69
C HIS A 78 16.45 24.34 14.49
N LYS A 79 17.31 25.27 14.93
CA LYS A 79 17.09 26.71 14.75
C LYS A 79 17.17 27.17 13.29
N GLU A 80 18.04 26.56 12.48
CA GLU A 80 18.15 26.88 11.05
C GLU A 80 16.93 26.44 10.22
N HIS A 81 16.20 25.42 10.67
CA HIS A 81 15.05 24.85 9.96
C HIS A 81 13.67 25.31 10.48
N ILE A 82 13.63 26.21 11.47
CA ILE A 82 12.37 26.86 11.88
C ILE A 82 11.98 27.88 10.82
N ARG A 83 10.83 27.66 10.19
CA ARG A 83 10.21 28.66 9.30
C ARG A 83 9.85 29.89 10.12
N VAL A 84 10.51 31.00 9.83
CA VAL A 84 10.15 32.32 10.37
C VAL A 84 8.70 32.61 9.97
N PRO A 85 7.79 32.92 10.91
CA PRO A 85 6.45 33.37 10.57
C PRO A 85 6.55 34.63 9.71
N VAL A 86 5.87 34.63 8.57
CA VAL A 86 5.75 35.81 7.72
C VAL A 86 4.97 36.87 8.49
N GLU A 87 5.59 38.01 8.80
CA GLU A 87 4.89 39.17 9.34
C GLU A 87 3.92 39.69 8.27
N GLU A 88 2.62 39.61 8.54
CA GLU A 88 1.59 40.22 7.71
C GLU A 88 1.64 41.76 7.88
N PRO A 89 1.48 42.54 6.79
CA PRO A 89 1.53 44.00 6.88
C PRO A 89 0.35 44.55 7.70
N PRO A 90 0.54 45.66 8.44
CA PRO A 90 -0.47 46.17 9.36
C PRO A 90 -1.73 46.64 8.63
N THR A 91 -2.83 45.93 8.87
CA THR A 91 -4.17 46.31 8.45
C THR A 91 -4.57 47.61 9.17
N VAL A 92 -4.89 48.62 8.37
CA VAL A 92 -5.31 49.95 8.81
C VAL A 92 -6.73 49.88 9.38
N ALA A 93 -6.89 49.48 10.64
CA ALA A 93 -8.18 49.54 11.34
C ALA A 93 -8.01 49.48 12.86
N ALA A 94 -7.49 50.56 13.45
CA ALA A 94 -7.48 50.73 14.90
C ALA A 94 -7.83 52.18 15.27
N GLN A 95 -9.04 52.61 14.89
CA GLN A 95 -9.70 53.78 15.49
C GLN A 95 -11.21 53.54 15.52
N ALA A 96 -11.71 53.04 16.65
CA ALA A 96 -13.04 53.33 17.21
C ALA A 96 -13.28 52.45 18.44
N LEU A 97 -12.80 52.90 19.60
CA LEU A 97 -13.26 52.44 20.91
C LEU A 97 -14.09 53.58 21.52
N ALA A 98 -15.41 53.53 21.31
CA ALA A 98 -16.39 54.27 22.10
C ALA A 98 -17.82 53.76 21.86
N GLY A 99 -18.34 52.99 22.83
CA GLY A 99 -19.75 53.03 23.24
C GLY A 99 -20.74 52.11 22.53
N GLY A 100 -21.51 51.38 23.33
CA GLY A 100 -22.83 50.84 22.95
C GLY A 100 -22.99 49.36 23.23
N GLU A 101 -23.68 49.04 24.34
CA GLU A 101 -24.26 47.71 24.59
C GLU A 101 -25.43 47.47 23.62
N SER A 102 -25.40 46.35 22.90
CA SER A 102 -26.58 45.71 22.33
C SER A 102 -26.24 44.27 21.95
N ASP A 103 -26.88 43.33 22.64
CA ASP A 103 -26.94 41.91 22.30
C ASP A 103 -27.65 41.74 20.95
N GLU A 104 -26.92 41.34 19.91
CA GLU A 104 -27.46 40.66 18.73
C GLU A 104 -26.48 39.55 18.33
N ASP A 105 -26.97 38.31 18.39
CA ASP A 105 -26.28 37.10 17.97
C ASP A 105 -26.05 37.13 16.44
N ASP A 106 -24.86 37.57 16.01
CA ASP A 106 -24.37 37.37 14.63
C ASP A 106 -23.23 36.33 14.64
N ASP A 107 -23.60 35.07 14.44
CA ASP A 107 -22.69 33.93 14.25
C ASP A 107 -22.10 33.92 12.82
N ASP A 108 -21.62 35.06 12.35
CA ASP A 108 -20.87 35.18 11.09
C ASP A 108 -19.39 34.94 11.35
N ARG A 109 -19.06 33.72 11.80
CA ARG A 109 -17.71 33.16 11.65
C ARG A 109 -17.41 33.07 10.16
N ARG A 110 -16.91 34.16 9.59
CA ARG A 110 -16.38 34.21 8.22
C ARG A 110 -15.39 33.07 8.05
N GLU A 111 -15.84 31.97 7.44
CA GLU A 111 -14.97 30.89 7.01
C GLU A 111 -13.93 31.52 6.09
N ALA A 112 -12.67 31.51 6.54
CA ALA A 112 -11.57 31.94 5.69
C ALA A 112 -11.70 31.18 4.36
N PRO A 113 -11.63 31.86 3.20
CA PRO A 113 -11.84 31.20 1.92
C PRO A 113 -10.90 29.99 1.84
N SER A 114 -11.48 28.81 1.63
CA SER A 114 -10.71 27.58 1.46
C SER A 114 -9.59 27.85 0.46
N ARG A 115 -8.35 27.67 0.91
CA ARG A 115 -7.14 27.85 0.10
C ARG A 115 -7.10 26.88 -1.10
N ILE A 116 -7.97 25.87 -1.08
CA ILE A 116 -8.07 24.83 -2.09
C ILE A 116 -9.39 25.07 -2.85
N PRO A 117 -9.36 25.25 -4.19
CA PRO A 117 -10.58 25.38 -4.97
C PRO A 117 -11.38 24.06 -4.89
N ASP A 118 -12.60 24.14 -4.38
CA ASP A 118 -13.55 23.05 -4.15
C ASP A 118 -14.75 23.10 -5.10
N THR A 119 -14.73 24.02 -6.06
CA THR A 119 -15.89 24.33 -6.92
C THR A 119 -16.28 23.21 -7.88
N HIS A 120 -15.39 22.27 -8.19
CA HIS A 120 -15.62 21.23 -9.17
C HIS A 120 -15.22 19.86 -8.63
N GLU A 121 -16.20 19.00 -8.46
CA GLU A 121 -16.02 17.58 -8.16
C GLU A 121 -16.31 16.74 -9.40
N ILE A 122 -15.46 15.73 -9.62
CA ILE A 122 -15.69 14.72 -10.64
C ILE A 122 -15.58 13.36 -9.96
N CYS A 123 -16.71 12.67 -9.83
CA CYS A 123 -16.75 11.30 -9.34
C CYS A 123 -16.34 10.37 -10.49
N LEU A 124 -15.12 9.88 -10.44
CA LEU A 124 -14.63 8.89 -11.40
C LEU A 124 -14.96 7.49 -10.88
N ASP A 125 -15.87 6.80 -11.58
CA ASP A 125 -16.03 5.35 -11.42
C ASP A 125 -14.86 4.67 -12.11
N LEU A 126 -13.73 4.60 -11.40
CA LEU A 126 -12.45 4.11 -11.91
C LEU A 126 -12.45 2.60 -12.21
N CYS A 127 -13.57 1.90 -11.99
CA CYS A 127 -13.78 0.53 -12.42
C CYS A 127 -15.26 0.25 -12.77
N PRO A 128 -15.71 0.63 -13.99
CA PRO A 128 -17.12 0.51 -14.38
C PRO A 128 -17.58 -0.95 -14.52
N GLU A 129 -16.70 -1.83 -14.98
CA GLU A 129 -17.07 -3.22 -15.32
C GLU A 129 -16.99 -4.19 -14.14
N SER A 130 -16.18 -3.87 -13.13
CA SER A 130 -16.03 -4.72 -11.95
C SER A 130 -15.99 -3.86 -10.70
N HIS A 131 -17.03 -3.92 -9.85
CA HIS A 131 -17.12 -3.16 -8.60
C HIS A 131 -16.08 -3.63 -7.55
N LYS A 132 -14.79 -3.51 -7.87
CA LYS A 132 -13.66 -3.96 -7.07
C LYS A 132 -12.90 -2.76 -6.54
N SER A 133 -12.33 -2.93 -5.35
CA SER A 133 -11.58 -1.87 -4.68
C SER A 133 -10.34 -1.47 -5.50
N LEU A 134 -10.08 -0.17 -5.52
CA LEU A 134 -8.79 0.36 -5.92
C LEU A 134 -7.80 0.21 -4.78
N THR A 135 -6.57 -0.11 -5.12
CA THR A 135 -5.46 -0.28 -4.16
C THR A 135 -4.42 0.80 -4.33
N ALA A 136 -4.21 1.27 -5.55
CA ALA A 136 -3.18 2.22 -5.89
C ALA A 136 -3.66 3.27 -6.88
N LEU A 137 -3.18 4.50 -6.69
CA LEU A 137 -3.41 5.62 -7.58
C LEU A 137 -2.11 6.44 -7.66
N SER A 138 -1.76 6.90 -8.85
CA SER A 138 -0.63 7.81 -9.07
C SER A 138 -0.96 8.76 -10.20
N MET A 139 -0.54 10.01 -10.04
CA MET A 139 -0.63 11.02 -11.09
C MET A 139 0.73 11.30 -11.71
N ASP A 140 0.72 11.68 -12.99
CA ASP A 140 1.89 12.19 -13.68
C ASP A 140 2.30 13.54 -13.07
N PRO A 141 3.60 13.81 -12.85
CA PRO A 141 4.06 15.12 -12.37
C PRO A 141 3.60 16.31 -13.22
N LYS A 142 3.27 16.10 -14.51
CA LYS A 142 2.70 17.13 -15.39
C LYS A 142 1.18 17.32 -15.25
N GLY A 143 0.48 16.46 -14.50
CA GLY A 143 -0.95 16.57 -14.21
C GLY A 143 -1.90 16.22 -15.36
N SER A 144 -1.41 15.73 -16.50
CA SER A 144 -2.28 15.39 -17.65
C SER A 144 -2.81 13.95 -17.60
N ARG A 145 -2.11 13.03 -16.93
CA ARG A 145 -2.47 11.61 -16.90
C ARG A 145 -2.45 11.06 -15.49
N MET A 146 -3.28 10.05 -15.27
CA MET A 146 -3.38 9.31 -14.01
C MET A 146 -3.38 7.82 -14.30
N VAL A 147 -2.84 7.02 -13.38
CA VAL A 147 -2.86 5.57 -13.44
C VAL A 147 -3.44 5.04 -12.15
N THR A 148 -4.32 4.05 -12.28
CA THR A 148 -4.93 3.37 -11.16
C THR A 148 -4.65 1.87 -11.24
N GLY A 149 -4.50 1.25 -10.09
CA GLY A 149 -4.38 -0.19 -9.91
C GLY A 149 -5.47 -0.70 -8.98
N GLY A 150 -6.06 -1.83 -9.31
CA GLY A 150 -7.10 -2.47 -8.51
C GLY A 150 -6.70 -3.82 -7.94
N THR A 151 -7.55 -4.30 -7.02
CA THR A 151 -7.51 -5.69 -6.54
C THR A 151 -7.86 -6.72 -7.62
N ASP A 152 -8.42 -6.25 -8.75
CA ASP A 152 -8.67 -7.05 -9.94
C ASP A 152 -7.41 -7.45 -10.71
N GLY A 153 -6.26 -6.86 -10.37
CA GLY A 153 -5.00 -7.06 -11.08
C GLY A 153 -4.89 -6.28 -12.39
N MET A 154 -5.85 -5.39 -12.65
CA MET A 154 -5.83 -4.52 -13.82
C MET A 154 -5.17 -3.19 -13.48
N VAL A 155 -4.39 -2.68 -14.44
CA VAL A 155 -3.86 -1.32 -14.42
C VAL A 155 -4.59 -0.52 -15.47
N ARG A 156 -5.19 0.59 -15.06
CA ARG A 156 -5.96 1.48 -15.93
C ARG A 156 -5.27 2.81 -16.05
N TYR A 157 -5.15 3.29 -17.28
CA TYR A 157 -4.60 4.59 -17.57
C TYR A 157 -5.71 5.56 -17.96
N TRP A 158 -5.64 6.75 -17.39
CA TRP A 158 -6.63 7.81 -17.51
C TRP A 158 -5.97 9.05 -18.09
N ASP A 159 -6.67 9.69 -19.04
CA ASP A 159 -6.31 11.01 -19.54
C ASP A 159 -7.28 12.02 -18.94
N LEU A 160 -6.76 12.93 -18.12
CA LEU A 160 -7.58 13.92 -17.41
C LEU A 160 -8.07 15.03 -18.35
N ASN A 161 -7.38 15.27 -19.47
CA ASN A 161 -7.77 16.29 -20.43
C ASN A 161 -8.96 15.86 -21.31
N GLY A 162 -9.13 14.55 -21.49
CA GLY A 162 -10.18 13.96 -22.33
C GLY A 162 -11.31 13.30 -21.57
N ILE A 163 -11.27 13.32 -20.23
CA ILE A 163 -12.29 12.64 -19.42
C ILE A 163 -13.59 13.42 -19.46
N ASN A 164 -14.65 12.78 -19.96
CA ASN A 164 -16.00 13.32 -19.85
C ASN A 164 -16.58 12.89 -18.50
N ALA A 165 -17.12 13.83 -17.73
CA ALA A 165 -17.73 13.56 -16.43
C ALA A 165 -18.90 12.57 -16.52
N MET A 166 -19.56 12.45 -17.67
CA MET A 166 -20.67 11.50 -17.86
C MET A 166 -20.23 10.06 -18.16
N ASP A 167 -19.08 9.89 -18.81
CA ASP A 167 -18.58 8.56 -19.23
C ASP A 167 -17.05 8.49 -19.02
N PRO A 168 -16.59 8.32 -17.78
CA PRO A 168 -15.17 8.19 -17.50
C PRO A 168 -14.68 6.82 -17.98
N LYS A 169 -14.07 6.79 -19.17
CA LYS A 169 -13.47 5.58 -19.73
C LYS A 169 -11.94 5.64 -19.64
N PRO A 170 -11.28 4.57 -19.19
CA PRO A 170 -9.83 4.50 -19.26
C PRO A 170 -9.42 4.45 -20.73
N PHE A 171 -8.36 5.17 -21.09
CA PHE A 171 -7.88 5.13 -22.47
C PHE A 171 -7.22 3.78 -22.78
N ARG A 172 -6.65 3.13 -21.74
CA ARG A 172 -6.08 1.79 -21.79
C ARG A 172 -6.24 1.07 -20.47
N GLU A 173 -6.44 -0.23 -20.57
CA GLU A 173 -6.37 -1.16 -19.46
C GLU A 173 -5.62 -2.42 -19.88
N PHE A 174 -4.85 -2.98 -18.97
CA PHE A 174 -4.21 -4.27 -19.16
C PHE A 174 -3.82 -4.88 -17.82
N ALA A 175 -3.63 -6.20 -17.81
CA ALA A 175 -3.06 -6.93 -16.68
C ALA A 175 -1.53 -7.11 -16.88
N PRO A 176 -0.67 -6.47 -16.07
CA PRO A 176 0.78 -6.70 -16.13
C PRO A 176 1.16 -8.16 -15.82
N GLN A 177 0.34 -8.80 -14.98
CA GLN A 177 0.42 -10.21 -14.62
C GLN A 177 -0.96 -10.71 -14.25
N GLU A 178 -1.39 -11.80 -14.87
CA GLU A 178 -2.70 -12.37 -14.61
C GLU A 178 -2.80 -12.96 -13.20
N GLY A 179 -3.90 -12.65 -12.50
CA GLY A 179 -4.25 -13.25 -11.21
C GLY A 179 -3.59 -12.62 -9.97
N TYR A 180 -2.76 -11.58 -10.12
CA TYR A 180 -2.15 -10.89 -8.98
C TYR A 180 -2.75 -9.50 -8.80
N PRO A 181 -3.21 -9.13 -7.59
CA PRO A 181 -3.67 -7.78 -7.33
C PRO A 181 -2.49 -6.79 -7.45
N ILE A 182 -2.81 -5.55 -7.79
CA ILE A 182 -1.80 -4.48 -7.83
C ILE A 182 -1.65 -3.94 -6.41
N ASN A 183 -0.44 -3.91 -5.86
CA ASN A 183 -0.19 -3.33 -4.54
C ASN A 183 0.05 -1.84 -4.65
N CYS A 184 0.92 -1.43 -5.58
CA CYS A 184 1.35 -0.04 -5.72
C CYS A 184 1.63 0.30 -7.19
N VAL A 185 1.38 1.56 -7.54
CA VAL A 185 1.73 2.15 -8.83
C VAL A 185 2.36 3.51 -8.55
N ARG A 186 3.46 3.82 -9.22
CA ARG A 186 4.17 5.11 -9.10
C ARG A 186 4.64 5.61 -10.45
N PHE A 187 4.28 6.84 -10.78
CA PHE A 187 4.90 7.56 -11.89
C PHE A 187 6.35 7.91 -11.57
N SER A 188 7.21 7.84 -12.58
CA SER A 188 8.55 8.41 -12.53
C SER A 188 8.46 9.93 -12.39
N ASN A 189 9.42 10.52 -11.70
CA ASN A 189 9.56 11.98 -11.56
C ASN A 189 9.67 12.70 -12.92
N THR A 190 10.11 11.99 -13.97
CA THR A 190 10.18 12.54 -15.34
C THR A 190 8.86 12.44 -16.12
N GLY A 191 7.90 11.62 -15.64
CA GLY A 191 6.60 11.42 -16.28
C GLY A 191 6.62 10.55 -17.55
N GLY A 192 7.76 9.91 -17.86
CA GLY A 192 7.92 9.01 -19.01
C GLY A 192 7.64 7.54 -18.70
N GLN A 193 7.84 7.11 -17.46
CA GLN A 193 7.73 5.71 -17.05
C GLN A 193 6.80 5.56 -15.84
N VAL A 194 6.22 4.37 -15.71
CA VAL A 194 5.33 3.99 -14.61
C VAL A 194 5.85 2.71 -14.01
N LEU A 195 6.16 2.75 -12.71
CA LEU A 195 6.48 1.56 -11.92
C LEU A 195 5.18 0.91 -11.47
N VAL A 196 5.01 -0.35 -11.82
CA VAL A 196 3.85 -1.17 -11.46
C VAL A 196 4.31 -2.33 -10.60
N LEU A 197 3.74 -2.41 -9.40
CA LEU A 197 4.07 -3.40 -8.39
C LEU A 197 2.86 -4.31 -8.17
N PRO A 198 2.73 -5.40 -8.94
CA PRO A 198 1.80 -6.46 -8.59
C PRO A 198 2.25 -7.17 -7.31
N ALA A 199 1.36 -7.92 -6.68
CA ALA A 199 1.66 -8.80 -5.55
C ALA A 199 2.51 -10.02 -5.94
N ASP A 200 3.50 -9.83 -6.81
CA ASP A 200 4.52 -10.80 -7.22
C ASP A 200 5.90 -10.34 -6.71
N ALA A 201 6.90 -11.21 -6.85
CA ALA A 201 8.30 -10.89 -6.54
C ALA A 201 8.99 -10.03 -7.62
N ARG A 202 8.32 -9.78 -8.74
CA ARG A 202 8.84 -8.99 -9.86
C ARG A 202 8.12 -7.66 -9.96
N CYS A 203 8.88 -6.56 -9.98
CA CYS A 203 8.38 -5.26 -10.37
C CYS A 203 8.46 -5.12 -11.89
N ARG A 204 7.54 -4.35 -12.48
CA ARG A 204 7.50 -4.07 -13.91
C ARG A 204 7.44 -2.57 -14.15
N ILE A 205 8.17 -2.10 -15.14
CA ILE A 205 8.15 -0.73 -15.60
C ILE A 205 7.42 -0.70 -16.93
N HIS A 206 6.40 0.14 -17.02
CA HIS A 206 5.64 0.40 -18.23
C HIS A 206 5.91 1.82 -18.72
N ASP A 207 5.68 2.03 -20.02
CA ASP A 207 5.70 3.37 -20.61
C ASP A 207 4.44 4.15 -20.19
N ARG A 208 4.54 5.49 -20.19
CA ARG A 208 3.41 6.41 -19.96
C ARG A 208 2.20 6.13 -20.87
N ASN A 209 2.45 5.54 -22.04
CA ASN A 209 1.42 5.22 -23.02
C ASN A 209 0.70 3.88 -22.76
N GLY A 210 1.06 3.15 -21.69
CA GLY A 210 0.36 1.93 -21.29
C GLY A 210 0.48 0.83 -22.35
N THR A 211 1.67 0.63 -22.92
CA THR A 211 1.95 -0.54 -23.75
C THR A 211 1.90 -1.79 -22.86
N SER A 212 1.18 -2.84 -23.30
CA SER A 212 1.00 -4.07 -22.52
C SER A 212 2.33 -4.77 -22.23
N ALA A 213 3.31 -4.64 -23.13
CA ALA A 213 4.66 -5.11 -22.90
C ALA A 213 5.39 -4.21 -21.88
N PRO A 214 5.97 -4.77 -20.81
CA PRO A 214 6.81 -4.01 -19.90
C PRO A 214 8.11 -3.58 -20.59
N VAL A 215 8.55 -2.35 -20.35
CA VAL A 215 9.83 -1.81 -20.82
C VAL A 215 10.99 -2.49 -20.09
N GLN A 216 10.84 -2.70 -18.78
CA GLN A 216 11.80 -3.38 -17.94
C GLN A 216 11.07 -4.21 -16.88
N GLN A 217 11.68 -5.32 -16.48
CA GLN A 217 11.17 -6.20 -15.45
C GLN A 217 12.32 -6.65 -14.55
N SER A 218 12.09 -6.66 -13.24
CA SER A 218 13.09 -7.18 -12.31
C SER A 218 13.18 -8.70 -12.34
N VAL A 219 14.36 -9.20 -12.02
CA VAL A 219 14.63 -10.65 -11.95
C VAL A 219 13.96 -11.20 -10.69
N LYS A 220 13.38 -12.40 -10.78
CA LYS A 220 12.87 -13.12 -9.60
C LYS A 220 14.05 -13.76 -8.86
N GLY A 221 14.11 -13.56 -7.54
CA GLY A 221 15.10 -14.20 -6.68
C GLY A 221 14.86 -15.70 -6.52
N ASP A 222 15.93 -16.44 -6.22
CA ASP A 222 15.81 -17.85 -5.84
C ASP A 222 15.31 -17.96 -4.40
N GLN A 223 14.11 -18.53 -4.24
CA GLN A 223 13.45 -18.70 -2.95
C GLN A 223 14.13 -19.70 -2.01
N TYR A 224 15.05 -20.52 -2.52
CA TYR A 224 15.72 -21.56 -1.73
C TYR A 224 17.05 -21.09 -1.14
N ILE A 225 17.54 -19.92 -1.54
CA ILE A 225 18.75 -19.34 -0.96
C ILE A 225 18.40 -18.70 0.38
N ARG A 226 19.07 -19.16 1.45
CA ARG A 226 18.88 -18.63 2.82
C ARG A 226 19.50 -17.25 3.02
N ASP A 227 20.61 -16.98 2.34
CA ASP A 227 21.29 -15.69 2.39
C ASP A 227 20.85 -14.79 1.23
N LEU A 228 20.06 -13.77 1.56
CA LEU A 228 19.43 -12.87 0.61
C LEU A 228 20.44 -11.94 -0.10
N GLN A 229 21.67 -11.82 0.39
CA GLN A 229 22.74 -11.11 -0.33
C GLN A 229 23.13 -11.81 -1.63
N HIS A 230 22.98 -13.14 -1.67
CA HIS A 230 23.34 -13.97 -2.81
C HIS A 230 22.20 -14.17 -3.82
N THR A 231 21.04 -13.53 -3.61
CA THR A 231 19.94 -13.48 -4.59
C THR A 231 19.94 -12.13 -5.29
N LYS A 232 19.69 -12.10 -6.61
CA LYS A 232 19.65 -10.84 -7.39
C LYS A 232 18.32 -10.11 -7.30
N GLY A 233 17.23 -10.81 -6.98
CA GLY A 233 15.89 -10.23 -6.88
C GLY A 233 15.14 -10.67 -5.64
N HIS A 234 13.92 -10.15 -5.50
CA HIS A 234 13.06 -10.50 -4.38
C HIS A 234 12.62 -11.96 -4.47
N THR A 235 12.53 -12.60 -3.32
CA THR A 235 12.09 -14.00 -3.20
C THR A 235 10.61 -14.09 -2.83
N ALA A 236 10.06 -13.04 -2.24
CA ALA A 236 8.66 -12.92 -1.85
C ALA A 236 7.97 -11.74 -2.55
N THR A 237 6.69 -11.52 -2.24
CA THR A 237 5.87 -10.47 -2.85
C THR A 237 6.39 -9.07 -2.51
N ILE A 238 6.32 -8.16 -3.47
CA ILE A 238 6.71 -6.75 -3.27
C ILE A 238 5.57 -6.01 -2.58
N THR A 239 5.89 -5.22 -1.56
CA THR A 239 4.91 -4.45 -0.77
C THR A 239 4.74 -3.03 -1.30
N ASP A 240 5.83 -2.32 -1.52
CA ASP A 240 5.86 -0.94 -2.01
C ASP A 240 7.14 -0.70 -2.81
N GLY A 241 7.20 0.45 -3.48
CA GLY A 241 8.39 0.89 -4.17
C GLY A 241 8.27 2.33 -4.61
N HIS A 242 9.41 2.97 -4.78
CA HIS A 242 9.49 4.40 -5.03
C HIS A 242 10.61 4.71 -6.02
N TRP A 243 10.41 5.75 -6.82
CA TRP A 243 11.46 6.26 -7.70
C TRP A 243 12.47 7.06 -6.90
N HIS A 244 13.72 7.02 -7.34
CA HIS A 244 14.71 7.91 -6.78
C HIS A 244 14.40 9.37 -7.22
N PRO A 245 14.49 10.37 -6.32
CA PRO A 245 13.99 11.71 -6.60
C PRO A 245 14.80 12.52 -7.62
N MET A 246 16.11 12.26 -7.73
CA MET A 246 17.01 12.99 -8.64
C MET A 246 17.38 12.17 -9.88
N ASP A 247 17.87 10.95 -9.65
CA ASP A 247 18.19 9.98 -10.69
C ASP A 247 16.93 9.20 -11.18
N PRO A 248 16.48 9.40 -12.43
CA PRO A 248 15.30 8.72 -12.93
C PRO A 248 15.53 7.25 -13.32
N SER A 249 16.78 6.80 -13.41
CA SER A 249 17.07 5.41 -13.78
C SER A 249 17.03 4.45 -12.61
N LYS A 250 16.89 4.95 -11.37
CA LYS A 250 16.95 4.15 -10.15
C LYS A 250 15.63 4.15 -9.42
N TRP A 251 15.29 3.01 -8.85
CA TRP A 251 14.12 2.87 -7.99
C TRP A 251 14.39 1.87 -6.88
N ILE A 252 13.56 1.92 -5.84
CA ILE A 252 13.67 1.05 -4.67
C ILE A 252 12.40 0.23 -4.54
N THR A 253 12.54 -1.02 -4.13
CA THR A 253 11.41 -1.91 -3.83
C THR A 253 11.59 -2.54 -2.45
N SER A 254 10.51 -2.62 -1.69
CA SER A 254 10.44 -3.35 -0.42
C SER A 254 9.63 -4.62 -0.61
N SER A 255 10.00 -5.70 0.09
CA SER A 255 9.31 -6.99 -0.05
C SER A 255 9.08 -7.65 1.31
N LEU A 256 8.14 -8.61 1.31
CA LEU A 256 7.86 -9.49 2.44
C LEU A 256 9.04 -10.41 2.79
N ASP A 257 10.06 -10.50 1.93
CA ASP A 257 11.32 -11.20 2.21
C ASP A 257 12.23 -10.47 3.21
N CYS A 258 11.73 -9.40 3.84
CA CYS A 258 12.45 -8.53 4.79
C CYS A 258 13.66 -7.81 4.16
N THR A 259 13.68 -7.67 2.83
CA THR A 259 14.71 -6.92 2.11
C THR A 259 14.16 -5.69 1.41
N ILE A 260 15.06 -4.73 1.25
CA ILE A 260 14.86 -3.57 0.40
C ILE A 260 15.94 -3.62 -0.67
N ARG A 261 15.54 -3.54 -1.94
CA ARG A 261 16.46 -3.60 -3.10
C ARG A 261 16.39 -2.31 -3.89
N ILE A 262 17.55 -1.83 -4.29
CA ILE A 262 17.71 -0.71 -5.22
C ILE A 262 18.06 -1.30 -6.56
N TRP A 263 17.30 -0.90 -7.58
CA TRP A 263 17.46 -1.29 -8.97
C TRP A 263 18.06 -0.13 -9.77
#